data_AF-A0A7Y2B420-F1
#
_entry.id   AF-A0A7Y2B420-F1
#
_cell.length_a   1.000
_cell.length_b   1.000
_cell.length_c   1.000
_cell.angle_alpha   90.00
_cell.angle_beta   90.00
_cell.angle_gamma   90.00
#
_symmetry.space_group_name_H-M   'P 1'
#
loop_
_entity.id
_entity.type
_entity.pdbx_description
1 polymer ?
#
loop_
_entity_poly.entity_id
_entity_poly.type
_entity_poly.pdbx_seq_one_letter_code
_entity_poly.pdbx_strand_id
1 'polypeptide(L)'
;TAFHYMLMGLVSVTTVGSFESVGAILVVAMIIVPAATAYLLSENLARMIGLAVLLGALSSVLGYEIASHLDCSIAGAMASVAGLLFSLALLFSPRQGIVARALSRRGLRRQVAEEDVLLWAARQREIVSLEGFTMHELRETHPDEIDRLARALARLIRRGLLAARGEGYELTANGREQGVALLRRHRLYESFLGDKLGYDTDHLHDPADRVEHYISPDDTTEIERVTEYPERDPQGRPIPPSRPEKEKDREEEKESS
;
A
#
# COMPACT_ATOMS: atom_id res chain seq x y z
N THR A 1 50.88 -39.13 32.36
CA THR A 1 50.64 -39.79 31.06
C THR A 1 49.14 -39.87 30.72
N ALA A 2 48.27 -40.44 31.56
CA ALA A 2 46.82 -40.51 31.30
C ALA A 2 46.15 -39.15 31.01
N PHE A 3 46.41 -38.14 31.84
CA PHE A 3 45.86 -36.79 31.65
C PHE A 3 46.34 -36.12 30.34
N HIS A 4 47.58 -36.38 29.94
CA HIS A 4 48.14 -35.87 28.69
C HIS A 4 47.45 -36.49 27.47
N TYR A 5 47.25 -37.82 27.46
CA TYR A 5 46.48 -38.49 26.41
C TYR A 5 45.02 -38.06 26.38
N MET A 6 44.40 -37.84 27.55
CA MET A 6 43.02 -37.33 27.64
C MET A 6 42.90 -35.92 27.06
N LEU A 7 43.80 -35.00 27.42
CA LEU A 7 43.80 -33.63 26.87
C LEU A 7 44.10 -33.63 25.37
N MET A 8 45.07 -34.42 24.90
CA MET A 8 45.36 -34.54 23.46
C MET A 8 44.15 -35.12 22.70
N GLY A 9 43.46 -36.10 23.27
CA GLY A 9 42.23 -36.65 22.71
C GLY A 9 41.12 -35.60 22.63
N LEU A 10 40.89 -34.85 23.72
CA LEU A 10 39.88 -33.80 23.76
C LEU A 10 40.16 -32.70 22.73
N VAL A 11 41.39 -32.18 22.68
CA VAL A 11 41.80 -31.15 21.72
C VAL A 11 41.66 -31.66 20.27
N SER A 12 42.06 -32.90 19.99
CA SER A 12 41.92 -33.50 18.66
C SER A 12 40.47 -33.58 18.22
N VAL A 13 39.59 -34.15 19.05
CA VAL A 13 38.15 -34.28 18.76
C VAL A 13 37.50 -32.90 18.58
N THR A 14 37.79 -31.95 19.49
CA THR A 14 37.26 -30.58 19.39
C THR A 14 37.74 -29.85 18.14
N THR A 15 39.01 -30.01 17.77
CA THR A 15 39.59 -29.35 16.60
C THR A 15 38.98 -29.90 15.31
N VAL A 16 38.92 -31.23 15.15
CA VAL A 16 38.32 -31.88 13.97
C VAL A 16 36.84 -31.52 13.83
N GLY A 17 36.06 -31.65 14.90
CA GLY A 17 34.62 -31.34 14.87
C GLY A 17 34.32 -29.87 14.57
N SER A 18 35.16 -28.95 15.05
CA SER A 18 35.02 -27.52 14.75
C SER A 18 35.33 -27.21 13.29
N PHE A 19 36.38 -27.78 12.71
CA PHE A 19 36.71 -27.56 11.30
C PHE A 19 35.65 -28.09 10.34
N GLU A 20 35.10 -29.29 10.59
CA GLU A 20 34.02 -29.85 9.77
C GLU A 20 32.77 -28.97 9.81
N SER A 21 32.35 -28.56 11.01
CA SER A 21 31.16 -27.72 11.19
C SER A 21 31.31 -26.36 10.52
N VAL A 22 32.47 -25.72 10.70
CA VAL A 22 32.75 -24.40 10.12
C VAL A 22 32.78 -24.45 8.58
N GLY A 23 33.41 -25.47 8.02
CA GLY A 23 33.45 -25.67 6.56
C GLY A 23 32.06 -25.91 5.97
N ALA A 24 31.27 -26.80 6.58
CA ALA A 24 29.93 -27.13 6.10
C ALA A 24 28.99 -25.91 6.14
N ILE A 25 28.98 -25.17 7.25
CA ILE A 25 28.12 -23.97 7.41
C ILE A 25 28.50 -22.90 6.39
N LEU A 26 29.81 -22.66 6.17
CA LEU A 26 30.28 -21.68 5.20
C LEU A 26 29.82 -22.03 3.78
N VAL A 27 29.98 -23.29 3.36
CA VAL A 27 29.59 -23.74 2.02
C VAL A 27 28.09 -23.55 1.81
N VAL A 28 27.26 -23.98 2.77
CA VAL A 28 25.80 -23.82 2.68
C VAL A 28 25.41 -22.35 2.60
N ALA A 29 25.99 -21.50 3.45
CA ALA A 29 25.72 -20.06 3.43
C ALA A 29 26.11 -19.42 2.10
N MET A 30 27.29 -19.75 1.56
CA MET A 30 27.82 -19.14 0.35
C MET A 30 27.15 -19.64 -0.94
N ILE A 31 26.54 -20.81 -0.93
CA ILE A 31 25.75 -21.30 -2.06
C ILE A 31 24.35 -20.67 -2.05
N ILE A 32 23.70 -20.62 -0.88
CA ILE A 32 22.28 -20.25 -0.79
C ILE A 32 22.09 -18.74 -0.74
N VAL A 33 22.83 -18.03 0.13
CA VAL A 33 22.52 -16.65 0.49
C VAL A 33 22.76 -15.65 -0.65
N PRO A 34 23.88 -15.68 -1.39
CA PRO A 34 24.09 -14.77 -2.52
C PRO A 34 23.06 -14.98 -3.64
N ALA A 35 22.70 -16.25 -3.92
CA ALA A 35 21.69 -16.58 -4.92
C ALA A 35 20.29 -16.10 -4.51
N ALA A 36 19.90 -16.34 -3.25
CA ALA A 36 18.63 -15.85 -2.71
C ALA A 36 18.56 -14.31 -2.69
N THR A 37 19.67 -13.66 -2.31
CA THR A 37 19.77 -12.19 -2.31
C THR A 37 19.64 -11.63 -3.73
N ALA A 38 20.30 -12.24 -4.71
CA ALA A 38 20.21 -11.82 -6.11
C ALA A 38 18.80 -12.01 -6.69
N TYR A 39 18.12 -13.09 -6.32
CA TYR A 39 16.73 -13.35 -6.69
C TYR A 39 15.77 -12.27 -6.16
N LEU A 40 16.00 -11.77 -4.94
CA LEU A 40 15.20 -10.66 -4.38
C LEU A 40 15.39 -9.34 -5.14
N LEU A 41 16.51 -9.17 -5.85
CA LEU A 41 16.87 -7.92 -6.53
C LEU A 41 16.56 -7.93 -8.04
N SER A 42 16.51 -9.09 -8.69
CA SER A 42 16.34 -9.18 -10.15
C SER A 42 15.64 -10.47 -10.60
N GLU A 43 14.73 -10.32 -11.58
CA GLU A 43 14.01 -11.43 -12.23
C GLU A 43 14.71 -11.96 -13.50
N ASN A 44 15.70 -11.22 -14.02
CA ASN A 44 16.46 -11.66 -15.17
C ASN A 44 17.56 -12.63 -14.76
N LEU A 45 17.54 -13.86 -15.30
CA LEU A 45 18.50 -14.92 -14.97
C LEU A 45 19.97 -14.47 -15.12
N ALA A 46 20.31 -13.81 -16.22
CA ALA A 46 21.67 -13.32 -16.46
C ALA A 46 22.13 -12.31 -15.39
N ARG A 47 21.23 -11.39 -14.99
CA ARG A 47 21.52 -10.39 -13.94
C ARG A 47 21.58 -11.05 -12.57
N MET A 48 20.73 -12.03 -12.30
CA MET A 48 20.73 -12.77 -11.04
C MET A 48 22.06 -13.51 -10.84
N ILE A 49 22.57 -14.18 -11.88
CA ILE A 49 23.87 -14.85 -11.82
C ILE A 49 24.98 -13.83 -11.55
N GLY A 50 25.01 -12.72 -12.30
CA GLY A 50 26.00 -11.66 -12.10
C GLY A 50 25.96 -11.05 -10.69
N LEU A 51 24.76 -10.79 -10.17
CA LEU A 51 24.57 -10.27 -8.81
C LEU A 51 24.97 -11.30 -7.74
N ALA A 52 24.66 -12.59 -7.92
CA ALA A 52 25.03 -13.62 -6.95
C ALA A 52 26.55 -13.76 -6.84
N VAL A 53 27.28 -13.73 -7.96
CA VAL A 53 28.75 -13.74 -7.97
C VAL A 53 29.29 -12.49 -7.28
N LEU A 54 28.76 -11.31 -7.61
CA LEU A 54 29.21 -10.05 -7.00
C LEU A 54 28.95 -10.01 -5.49
N LEU A 55 27.76 -10.43 -5.05
CA LEU A 55 27.39 -10.46 -3.64
C LEU A 55 28.21 -11.48 -2.85
N GLY A 56 28.49 -12.65 -3.44
CA GLY A 56 29.37 -13.66 -2.83
C GLY A 56 30.82 -13.17 -2.72
N ALA A 57 31.35 -12.51 -3.75
CA ALA A 57 32.67 -11.90 -3.69
C ALA A 57 32.73 -10.79 -2.63
N LEU A 58 31.72 -9.92 -2.59
CA LEU A 58 31.61 -8.83 -1.62
C LEU A 58 31.52 -9.36 -0.19
N SER A 59 30.67 -10.36 0.08
CA SER A 59 30.56 -10.96 1.41
C SER A 59 31.83 -11.65 1.86
N SER A 60 32.59 -12.22 0.92
CA SER A 60 33.88 -12.85 1.19
C SER A 60 34.94 -11.84 1.61
N VAL A 61 35.09 -10.76 0.82
CA VAL A 61 36.08 -9.70 1.09
C VAL A 61 35.75 -8.97 2.39
N LEU A 62 34.51 -8.49 2.54
CA LEU A 62 34.08 -7.79 3.75
C LEU A 62 34.11 -8.69 4.98
N GLY A 63 33.72 -9.96 4.84
CA GLY A 63 33.77 -10.93 5.92
C GLY A 63 35.20 -11.20 6.40
N TYR A 64 36.15 -11.30 5.47
CA TYR A 64 37.57 -11.47 5.79
C TYR A 64 38.14 -10.25 6.54
N GLU A 65 37.85 -9.03 6.06
CA GLU A 65 38.28 -7.80 6.74
C GLU A 65 37.68 -7.68 8.14
N ILE A 66 36.39 -7.99 8.31
CA ILE A 66 35.76 -7.97 9.64
C ILE A 66 36.39 -9.03 10.55
N ALA A 67 36.71 -10.21 10.02
CA ALA A 67 37.34 -11.29 10.80
C ALA A 67 38.75 -10.91 11.26
N SER A 68 39.54 -10.27 10.41
CA SER A 68 40.91 -9.84 10.74
C SER A 68 40.91 -8.71 11.77
N HIS A 69 39.91 -7.82 11.75
CA HIS A 69 39.80 -6.74 12.73
C HIS A 69 39.26 -7.18 14.09
N LEU A 70 38.44 -8.22 14.14
CA LEU A 70 37.77 -8.69 15.36
C LEU A 70 38.36 -9.99 15.93
N ASP A 71 39.47 -10.48 15.36
CA ASP A 71 40.12 -11.75 15.71
C ASP A 71 39.12 -12.92 15.81
N CYS A 72 38.15 -12.98 14.89
CA CYS A 72 37.05 -13.94 14.92
C CYS A 72 37.11 -14.94 13.75
N SER A 73 36.19 -15.91 13.74
CA SER A 73 36.13 -16.94 12.69
C SER A 73 35.83 -16.33 11.31
N ILE A 74 36.77 -16.48 10.37
CA ILE A 74 36.64 -16.00 8.98
C ILE A 74 35.35 -16.52 8.33
N ALA A 75 35.10 -17.82 8.47
CA ALA A 75 33.91 -18.46 7.93
C ALA A 75 32.61 -17.91 8.55
N GLY A 76 32.60 -17.70 9.87
CA GLY A 76 31.46 -17.12 10.57
C GLY A 76 31.20 -15.66 10.15
N ALA A 77 32.26 -14.88 9.98
CA ALA A 77 32.18 -13.49 9.55
C ALA A 77 31.66 -13.36 8.10
N MET A 78 32.17 -14.17 7.17
CA MET A 78 31.67 -14.21 5.78
C MET A 78 30.17 -14.56 5.73
N ALA A 79 29.75 -15.59 6.47
CA ALA A 79 28.34 -15.99 6.53
C ALA A 79 27.46 -14.88 7.14
N SER A 80 27.96 -14.19 8.17
CA SER A 80 27.26 -13.09 8.83
C SER A 80 27.10 -11.87 7.90
N VAL A 81 28.12 -11.51 7.14
CA VAL A 81 28.04 -10.44 6.14
C VAL A 81 27.05 -10.83 5.02
N ALA A 82 27.10 -12.06 4.52
CA ALA A 82 26.14 -12.53 3.53
C ALA A 82 24.69 -12.43 4.08
N GLY A 83 24.47 -12.85 5.33
CA GLY A 83 23.18 -12.73 6.00
C GLY A 83 22.72 -11.28 6.19
N LEU A 84 23.65 -10.36 6.47
CA LEU A 84 23.35 -8.93 6.57
C LEU A 84 22.94 -8.35 5.21
N LEU A 85 23.68 -8.66 4.14
CA LEU A 85 23.35 -8.25 2.78
C LEU A 85 21.99 -8.80 2.33
N PHE A 86 21.70 -10.06 2.64
CA PHE A 86 20.38 -10.66 2.42
C PHE A 86 19.29 -9.93 3.20
N SER A 87 19.51 -9.64 4.48
CA SER A 87 18.55 -8.94 5.32
C SER A 87 18.27 -7.53 4.81
N LEU A 88 19.30 -6.81 4.35
CA LEU A 88 19.14 -5.51 3.69
C LEU A 88 18.36 -5.65 2.38
N ALA A 89 18.68 -6.62 1.53
CA ALA A 89 17.92 -6.87 0.31
C ALA A 89 16.46 -7.24 0.61
N LEU A 90 16.20 -8.02 1.66
CA LEU A 90 14.85 -8.37 2.10
C LEU A 90 14.08 -7.15 2.59
N LEU A 91 14.72 -6.21 3.31
CA LEU A 91 14.06 -4.99 3.76
C LEU A 91 13.78 -4.03 2.60
N PHE A 92 14.76 -3.81 1.71
CA PHE A 92 14.71 -2.78 0.67
C PHE A 92 14.23 -3.26 -0.71
N SER A 93 14.04 -4.56 -0.94
CA SER A 93 13.60 -5.06 -2.23
C SER A 93 12.24 -4.47 -2.61
N PRO A 94 12.11 -3.85 -3.81
CA PRO A 94 10.89 -3.14 -4.22
C PRO A 94 9.68 -4.06 -4.42
N ARG A 95 9.88 -5.37 -4.62
CA ARG A 95 8.80 -6.33 -4.92
C ARG A 95 8.42 -7.23 -3.74
N GLN A 96 9.39 -7.67 -2.95
CA GLN A 96 9.15 -8.58 -1.82
C GLN A 96 9.41 -7.91 -0.46
N GLY A 97 9.93 -6.69 -0.45
CA GLY A 97 10.35 -6.03 0.78
C GLY A 97 9.19 -5.47 1.60
N ILE A 98 9.25 -5.75 2.90
CA ILE A 98 8.26 -5.30 3.90
C ILE A 98 8.19 -3.77 3.92
N VAL A 99 9.35 -3.11 3.83
CA VAL A 99 9.47 -1.64 3.91
C VAL A 99 9.01 -0.97 2.61
N ALA A 100 9.41 -1.49 1.45
CA ALA A 100 8.94 -0.99 0.15
C ALA A 100 7.41 -1.10 0.03
N ARG A 101 6.83 -2.22 0.47
CA ARG A 101 5.38 -2.42 0.49
C ARG A 101 4.68 -1.49 1.50
N ALA A 102 5.30 -1.23 2.66
CA ALA A 102 4.76 -0.30 3.65
C ALA A 102 4.79 1.16 3.15
N LEU A 103 5.82 1.55 2.41
CA LEU A 103 5.97 2.89 1.84
C LEU A 103 5.02 3.13 0.65
N SER A 104 4.90 2.18 -0.27
CA SER A 104 3.99 2.30 -1.43
C SER A 104 2.52 2.38 -0.99
N ARG A 105 2.15 1.75 0.13
CA ARG A 105 0.81 1.89 0.73
C ARG A 105 0.51 3.30 1.26
N ARG A 106 1.53 4.14 1.53
CA ARG A 106 1.32 5.49 2.09
C ARG A 106 0.69 6.46 1.09
N GLY A 107 0.97 6.30 -0.21
CA GLY A 107 0.39 7.16 -1.26
C GLY A 107 -1.11 6.89 -1.43
N LEU A 108 -1.46 5.63 -1.68
CA LEU A 108 -2.84 5.19 -1.86
C LEU A 108 -3.71 5.48 -0.62
N ARG A 109 -3.18 5.23 0.59
CA ARG A 109 -3.88 5.56 1.85
C ARG A 109 -4.18 7.05 2.03
N ARG A 110 -3.44 7.95 1.37
CA ARG A 110 -3.71 9.40 1.48
C ARG A 110 -4.89 9.84 0.62
N GLN A 111 -5.02 9.26 -0.57
CA GLN A 111 -6.09 9.56 -1.51
C GLN A 111 -7.43 9.04 -0.99
N VAL A 112 -7.46 7.80 -0.51
CA VAL A 112 -8.65 7.18 0.11
C VAL A 112 -9.21 8.09 1.21
N ALA A 113 -8.38 8.51 2.17
CA ALA A 113 -8.83 9.38 3.26
C ALA A 113 -9.32 10.78 2.83
N GLU A 114 -8.90 11.29 1.67
CA GLU A 114 -9.45 12.54 1.12
C GLU A 114 -10.80 12.30 0.45
N GLU A 115 -10.92 11.21 -0.30
CA GLU A 115 -12.17 10.79 -0.96
C GLU A 115 -13.25 10.44 0.06
N ASP A 116 -12.92 9.73 1.14
CA ASP A 116 -13.86 9.39 2.22
C ASP A 116 -14.49 10.64 2.85
N VAL A 117 -13.67 11.64 3.17
CA VAL A 117 -14.14 12.90 3.77
C VAL A 117 -15.02 13.68 2.79
N LEU A 118 -14.67 13.70 1.50
CA LEU A 118 -15.46 14.37 0.47
C LEU A 118 -16.78 13.65 0.22
N LEU A 119 -16.77 12.31 0.13
CA LEU A 119 -17.95 11.49 -0.06
C LEU A 119 -18.90 11.62 1.14
N TRP A 120 -18.38 11.53 2.35
CA TRP A 120 -19.15 11.74 3.58
C TRP A 120 -19.79 13.14 3.59
N ALA A 121 -19.01 14.18 3.28
CA ALA A 121 -19.53 15.56 3.23
C ALA A 121 -20.59 15.76 2.12
N ALA A 122 -20.45 15.07 0.99
CA ALA A 122 -21.42 15.11 -0.10
C ALA A 122 -22.73 14.38 0.26
N ARG A 123 -22.63 13.19 0.89
CA ARG A 123 -23.77 12.37 1.33
C ARG A 123 -24.59 13.08 2.41
N GLN A 124 -23.92 13.71 3.37
CA GLN A 124 -24.61 14.40 4.47
C GLN A 124 -25.47 15.55 3.95
N ARG A 125 -25.08 16.19 2.84
CA ARG A 125 -25.81 17.32 2.26
C ARG A 125 -27.11 16.92 1.56
N GLU A 126 -27.21 15.68 1.09
CA GLU A 126 -28.45 15.14 0.50
C GLU A 126 -29.45 14.74 1.59
N ILE A 127 -28.95 14.30 2.75
CA ILE A 127 -29.76 13.88 3.90
C ILE A 127 -30.13 15.09 4.77
N VAL A 128 -29.24 16.08 4.88
CA VAL A 128 -29.42 17.28 5.70
C VAL A 128 -28.89 18.50 4.94
N SER A 129 -29.75 19.47 4.65
CA SER A 129 -29.40 20.74 4.00
C SER A 129 -28.56 21.67 4.90
N LEU A 130 -27.55 21.14 5.60
CA LEU A 130 -26.73 21.91 6.54
C LEU A 130 -25.59 22.65 5.84
N GLU A 131 -25.47 23.91 6.26
CA GLU A 131 -24.33 24.77 6.05
C GLU A 131 -23.14 24.21 6.84
N GLY A 132 -22.26 23.48 6.16
CA GLY A 132 -20.99 22.97 6.73
C GLY A 132 -21.11 21.80 7.71
N PHE A 133 -19.96 21.30 8.15
CA PHE A 133 -19.82 20.19 9.10
C PHE A 133 -18.66 20.44 10.06
N THR A 134 -18.70 19.83 11.24
CA THR A 134 -17.66 20.00 12.28
C THR A 134 -16.74 18.79 12.39
N MET A 135 -15.58 18.97 13.02
CA MET A 135 -14.68 17.85 13.32
C MET A 135 -15.33 16.82 14.27
N HIS A 136 -16.31 17.24 15.08
CA HIS A 136 -17.02 16.36 15.99
C HIS A 136 -17.86 15.33 15.23
N GLU A 137 -18.68 15.78 14.28
CA GLU A 137 -19.54 14.93 13.45
C GLU A 137 -18.72 13.93 12.62
N LEU A 138 -17.57 14.37 12.11
CA LEU A 138 -16.67 13.49 11.35
C LEU A 138 -16.04 12.38 12.23
N ARG A 139 -15.76 12.69 13.51
CA ARG A 139 -15.23 11.71 14.48
C ARG A 139 -16.27 10.69 14.91
N GLU A 140 -17.54 11.08 15.02
CA GLU A 140 -18.61 10.14 15.36
C GLU A 140 -18.80 9.07 14.29
N THR A 141 -18.66 9.45 13.01
CA THR A 141 -18.81 8.50 11.90
C THR A 141 -17.53 7.67 11.66
N HIS A 142 -16.36 8.20 11.99
CA HIS A 142 -15.06 7.55 11.75
C HIS A 142 -14.14 7.61 12.99
N PRO A 143 -14.44 6.84 14.06
CA PRO A 143 -13.76 6.94 15.35
C PRO A 143 -12.28 6.50 15.31
N ASP A 144 -11.91 5.58 14.43
CA ASP A 144 -10.59 4.92 14.44
C ASP A 144 -9.48 5.70 13.71
N GLU A 145 -9.78 6.88 13.16
CA GLU A 145 -8.93 7.55 12.15
C GLU A 145 -8.63 9.05 12.40
N ILE A 146 -8.71 9.53 13.64
CA ILE A 146 -8.65 10.97 13.97
C ILE A 146 -7.46 11.72 13.35
N ASP A 147 -6.23 11.24 13.51
CA ASP A 147 -5.04 11.90 12.94
C ASP A 147 -5.02 11.86 11.41
N ARG A 148 -5.62 10.82 10.81
CA ARG A 148 -5.71 10.70 9.35
C ARG A 148 -6.71 11.72 8.81
N LEU A 149 -7.88 11.83 9.44
CA LEU A 149 -8.92 12.81 9.11
C LEU A 149 -8.41 14.24 9.23
N ALA A 150 -7.72 14.59 10.33
CA ALA A 150 -7.17 15.93 10.51
C ALA A 150 -6.18 16.30 9.38
N ARG A 151 -5.32 15.35 8.98
CA ARG A 151 -4.40 15.54 7.85
C ARG A 151 -5.12 15.59 6.49
N ALA A 152 -6.22 14.86 6.33
CA ALA A 152 -7.04 14.89 5.12
C ALA A 152 -7.75 16.25 4.98
N LEU A 153 -8.39 16.75 6.04
CA LEU A 153 -9.00 18.08 6.09
C LEU A 153 -7.98 19.18 5.75
N ALA A 154 -6.78 19.14 6.37
CA ALA A 154 -5.72 20.09 6.06
C ALA A 154 -5.21 20.00 4.61
N ARG A 155 -5.35 18.86 3.94
CA ARG A 155 -5.02 18.71 2.50
C ARG A 155 -6.15 19.23 1.63
N LEU A 156 -7.40 18.88 1.93
CA LEU A 156 -8.58 19.34 1.22
C LEU A 156 -8.72 20.87 1.25
N ILE A 157 -8.39 21.51 2.37
CA ILE A 157 -8.35 22.98 2.48
C ILE A 157 -7.24 23.56 1.60
N ARG A 158 -6.03 22.99 1.64
CA ARG A 158 -4.92 23.43 0.78
C ARG A 158 -5.20 23.25 -0.72
N ARG A 159 -5.97 22.23 -1.09
CA ARG A 159 -6.43 21.98 -2.47
C ARG A 159 -7.63 22.84 -2.86
N GLY A 160 -8.16 23.64 -1.94
CA GLY A 160 -9.33 24.49 -2.18
C GLY A 160 -10.62 23.70 -2.38
N LEU A 161 -10.73 22.48 -1.83
CA LEU A 161 -11.93 21.65 -1.89
C LEU A 161 -12.82 21.90 -0.67
N LEU A 162 -12.22 22.17 0.49
CA LEU A 162 -12.90 22.61 1.70
C LEU A 162 -12.49 24.04 2.07
N ALA A 163 -13.41 24.79 2.69
CA ALA A 163 -13.16 26.07 3.33
C ALA A 163 -13.46 25.96 4.83
N ALA A 164 -12.57 26.45 5.68
CA ALA A 164 -12.86 26.56 7.11
C ALA A 164 -13.77 27.77 7.35
N ARG A 165 -14.92 27.57 8.01
CA ARG A 165 -15.88 28.63 8.32
C ARG A 165 -16.33 28.49 9.77
N GLY A 166 -15.98 29.47 10.61
CA GLY A 166 -16.23 29.41 12.05
C GLY A 166 -15.53 28.20 12.69
N GLU A 167 -16.30 27.37 13.40
CA GLU A 167 -15.82 26.12 14.01
C GLU A 167 -15.97 24.89 13.10
N GLY A 168 -16.43 25.08 11.85
CA GLY A 168 -16.70 24.01 10.89
C GLY A 168 -15.96 24.14 9.56
N TYR A 169 -16.30 23.25 8.65
CA TYR A 169 -15.78 23.13 7.30
C TYR A 169 -16.94 23.10 6.30
N GLU A 170 -16.76 23.76 5.16
CA GLU A 170 -17.74 23.81 4.07
C GLU A 170 -17.12 23.34 2.76
N LEU A 171 -17.88 22.61 1.94
CA LEU A 171 -17.47 22.28 0.59
C LEU A 171 -17.48 23.54 -0.29
N THR A 172 -16.33 23.82 -0.90
CA THR A 172 -16.21 24.82 -1.97
C THR A 172 -16.96 24.37 -3.24
N ALA A 173 -17.05 25.23 -4.26
CA ALA A 173 -17.64 24.82 -5.54
C ALA A 173 -16.95 23.59 -6.15
N ASN A 174 -15.61 23.55 -6.13
CA ASN A 174 -14.82 22.44 -6.65
C ASN A 174 -14.95 21.19 -5.77
N GLY A 175 -14.94 21.35 -4.45
CA GLY A 175 -15.18 20.23 -3.52
C GLY A 175 -16.54 19.59 -3.70
N ARG A 176 -17.57 20.39 -4.01
CA ARG A 176 -18.92 19.88 -4.32
C ARG A 176 -18.93 19.06 -5.60
N GLU A 177 -18.31 19.55 -6.66
CA GLU A 177 -18.23 18.83 -7.92
C GLU A 177 -17.53 17.46 -7.76
N GLN A 178 -16.39 17.45 -7.07
CA GLN A 178 -15.67 16.20 -6.78
C GLN A 178 -16.47 15.26 -5.86
N GLY A 179 -17.11 15.80 -4.81
CA GLY A 179 -17.94 15.00 -3.91
C GLY A 179 -19.13 14.36 -4.63
N VAL A 180 -19.77 15.08 -5.56
CA VAL A 180 -20.87 14.55 -6.40
C VAL A 180 -20.37 13.45 -7.33
N ALA A 181 -19.19 13.61 -7.94
CA ALA A 181 -18.60 12.58 -8.78
C ALA A 181 -18.29 11.30 -8.00
N LEU A 182 -17.74 11.43 -6.78
CA LEU A 182 -17.50 10.30 -5.88
C LEU A 182 -18.81 9.60 -5.49
N LEU A 183 -19.85 10.37 -5.13
CA LEU A 183 -21.17 9.84 -4.79
C LEU A 183 -21.83 9.10 -5.96
N ARG A 184 -21.70 9.63 -7.18
CA ARG A 184 -22.15 8.95 -8.40
C ARG A 184 -21.44 7.62 -8.59
N ARG A 185 -20.12 7.58 -8.44
CA ARG A 185 -19.31 6.36 -8.54
C ARG A 185 -19.73 5.31 -7.51
N HIS A 186 -19.94 5.73 -6.27
CA HIS A 186 -20.43 4.87 -5.18
C HIS A 186 -21.75 4.18 -5.57
N ARG A 187 -22.75 4.99 -5.96
CA ARG A 187 -24.10 4.50 -6.29
C ARG A 187 -24.15 3.60 -7.52
N LEU A 188 -23.40 3.94 -8.58
CA LEU A 188 -23.29 3.09 -9.76
C LEU A 188 -22.68 1.73 -9.42
N TYR A 189 -21.72 1.71 -8.50
CA TYR A 189 -21.12 0.46 -8.07
C TYR A 189 -22.06 -0.36 -7.17
N GLU A 190 -22.84 0.28 -6.29
CA GLU A 190 -23.95 -0.39 -5.58
C GLU A 190 -24.95 -1.03 -6.55
N SER A 191 -25.38 -0.30 -7.60
CA SER A 191 -26.25 -0.84 -8.66
C SER A 191 -25.62 -2.03 -9.37
N PHE A 192 -24.32 -1.96 -9.71
CA PHE A 192 -23.62 -3.08 -10.33
C PHE A 192 -23.57 -4.33 -9.45
N LEU A 193 -23.24 -4.16 -8.18
CA LEU A 193 -23.17 -5.25 -7.22
C LEU A 193 -24.56 -5.89 -7.01
N GLY A 194 -25.62 -5.08 -6.94
CA GLY A 194 -26.99 -5.56 -6.81
C GLY A 194 -27.48 -6.27 -8.08
N ASP A 195 -27.45 -5.57 -9.21
CA ASP A 195 -28.11 -6.00 -10.45
C ASP A 195 -27.36 -7.11 -11.19
N LYS A 196 -26.02 -7.07 -11.19
CA LYS A 196 -25.21 -8.02 -11.98
C LYS A 196 -24.58 -9.12 -11.13
N LEU A 197 -24.26 -8.84 -9.87
CA LEU A 197 -23.63 -9.82 -8.98
C LEU A 197 -24.59 -10.42 -7.94
N GLY A 198 -25.83 -9.92 -7.85
CA GLY A 198 -26.87 -10.50 -7.00
C GLY A 198 -26.62 -10.33 -5.51
N TYR A 199 -25.89 -9.29 -5.11
CA TYR A 199 -25.71 -8.94 -3.69
C TYR A 199 -27.01 -8.41 -3.08
N ASP A 200 -27.24 -8.74 -1.82
CA ASP A 200 -28.42 -8.30 -1.07
C ASP A 200 -28.34 -6.80 -0.75
N THR A 201 -29.47 -6.09 -0.91
CA THR A 201 -29.55 -4.62 -0.81
C THR A 201 -29.09 -4.09 0.54
N ASP A 202 -29.30 -4.88 1.59
CA ASP A 202 -28.98 -4.52 2.99
C ASP A 202 -27.48 -4.66 3.32
N HIS A 203 -26.68 -5.25 2.42
CA HIS A 203 -25.25 -5.53 2.62
C HIS A 203 -24.37 -5.07 1.46
N LEU A 204 -24.86 -4.16 0.62
CA LEU A 204 -24.13 -3.60 -0.53
C LEU A 204 -23.12 -2.51 -0.17
N HIS A 205 -23.35 -1.79 0.94
CA HIS A 205 -22.56 -0.63 1.31
C HIS A 205 -21.10 -0.98 1.64
N ASP A 206 -20.87 -1.93 2.56
CA ASP A 206 -19.50 -2.29 2.97
C ASP A 206 -18.67 -2.89 1.82
N PRO A 207 -19.22 -3.73 0.91
CA PRO A 207 -18.52 -4.15 -0.29
C PRO A 207 -18.21 -3.02 -1.27
N ALA A 208 -19.15 -2.07 -1.45
CA ALA A 208 -18.96 -0.95 -2.34
C ALA A 208 -17.84 -0.01 -1.88
N ASP A 209 -17.86 0.38 -0.59
CA ASP A 209 -16.86 1.26 0.03
C ASP A 209 -15.42 0.75 -0.14
N ARG A 210 -15.22 -0.57 -0.11
CA ARG A 210 -13.87 -1.15 -0.24
C ARG A 210 -13.25 -0.98 -1.63
N VAL A 211 -14.07 -0.86 -2.66
CA VAL A 211 -13.62 -0.96 -4.05
C VAL A 211 -13.74 0.35 -4.80
N GLU A 212 -14.68 1.22 -4.41
CA GLU A 212 -14.97 2.45 -5.14
C GLU A 212 -13.75 3.34 -5.40
N HIS A 213 -12.82 3.45 -4.45
CA HIS A 213 -11.59 4.25 -4.60
C HIS A 213 -10.63 3.72 -5.65
N TYR A 214 -10.81 2.47 -6.07
CA TYR A 214 -10.00 1.82 -7.10
C TYR A 214 -10.64 1.87 -8.48
N ILE A 215 -11.88 2.36 -8.58
CA ILE A 215 -12.62 2.46 -9.84
C ILE A 215 -12.25 3.77 -10.52
N SER A 216 -11.68 3.67 -11.73
CA SER A 216 -11.33 4.84 -12.53
C SER A 216 -12.59 5.50 -13.13
N PRO A 217 -12.50 6.76 -13.60
CA PRO A 217 -13.61 7.40 -14.32
C PRO A 217 -14.08 6.57 -15.53
N ASP A 218 -13.15 5.98 -16.28
CA ASP A 218 -13.45 5.13 -17.44
C ASP A 218 -14.20 3.85 -17.01
N ASP A 219 -13.75 3.21 -15.92
CA ASP A 219 -14.44 2.05 -15.34
C ASP A 219 -15.84 2.42 -14.83
N THR A 220 -16.03 3.64 -14.34
CA THR A 220 -17.34 4.13 -13.89
C THR A 220 -18.31 4.25 -15.06
N THR A 221 -17.85 4.75 -16.21
CA THR A 221 -18.63 4.81 -17.45
C THR A 221 -18.95 3.41 -17.99
N GLU A 222 -18.00 2.48 -17.88
CA GLU A 222 -18.21 1.08 -18.24
C GLU A 222 -19.29 0.44 -17.35
N ILE A 223 -19.18 0.62 -16.03
CA ILE A 223 -20.16 0.14 -15.06
C ILE A 223 -21.54 0.71 -15.38
N GLU A 224 -21.65 2.02 -15.58
CA GLU A 224 -22.91 2.68 -15.94
C GLU A 224 -23.56 2.05 -17.17
N ARG A 225 -22.78 1.79 -18.22
CA ARG A 225 -23.25 1.15 -19.44
C ARG A 225 -23.73 -0.28 -19.19
N VAL A 226 -22.99 -1.05 -18.39
CA VAL A 226 -23.34 -2.44 -18.05
C VAL A 226 -24.60 -2.50 -17.20
N THR A 227 -24.81 -1.52 -16.32
CA THR A 227 -26.03 -1.34 -15.52
C THR A 227 -27.19 -0.69 -16.29
N GLU A 228 -27.04 -0.46 -17.60
CA GLU A 228 -28.08 0.10 -18.47
C GLU A 228 -28.55 1.53 -18.06
N TYR A 229 -27.61 2.36 -17.61
CA TYR A 229 -27.84 3.77 -17.22
C TYR A 229 -28.92 3.94 -16.14
N PRO A 230 -28.69 3.38 -14.92
CA PRO A 230 -29.68 3.46 -13.85
C PRO A 230 -29.85 4.90 -13.36
N GLU A 231 -31.09 5.35 -13.17
CA GLU A 231 -31.39 6.66 -12.58
C GLU A 231 -31.35 6.65 -11.05
N ARG A 232 -31.48 5.47 -10.43
CA ARG A 232 -31.51 5.27 -8.98
C ARG A 232 -30.65 4.09 -8.57
N ASP A 233 -30.08 4.18 -7.37
CA ASP A 233 -29.39 3.06 -6.74
C ASP A 233 -30.39 2.01 -6.20
N PRO A 234 -29.93 0.83 -5.77
CA PRO A 234 -30.80 -0.24 -5.26
C PRO A 234 -31.61 0.16 -4.00
N GLN A 235 -31.21 1.24 -3.31
CA GLN A 235 -31.89 1.80 -2.14
C GLN A 235 -32.89 2.91 -2.54
N GLY A 236 -33.04 3.18 -3.84
CA GLY A 236 -33.96 4.17 -4.39
C GLY A 236 -33.45 5.61 -4.35
N ARG A 237 -32.17 5.86 -4.06
CA ARG A 237 -31.59 7.21 -4.06
C ARG A 237 -31.17 7.61 -5.48
N PRO A 238 -31.32 8.89 -5.88
CA PRO A 238 -31.04 9.34 -7.25
C PRO A 238 -29.55 9.27 -7.59
N ILE A 239 -29.17 8.79 -8.77
CA ILE A 239 -27.77 8.80 -9.21
C ILE A 239 -27.46 10.18 -9.81
N PRO A 240 -26.50 10.96 -9.25
CA PRO A 240 -26.17 12.28 -9.79
C PRO A 240 -25.67 12.18 -11.24
N PRO A 241 -25.93 13.15 -12.13
CA PRO A 241 -25.48 13.12 -13.54
C PRO A 241 -23.95 13.20 -13.68
N SER A 242 -23.41 12.73 -14.82
CA SER A 242 -21.96 12.74 -15.13
C SER A 242 -21.38 14.14 -15.31
N ARG A 243 -22.22 15.13 -15.62
CA ARG A 243 -21.88 16.55 -15.71
C ARG A 243 -22.80 17.39 -14.81
N PRO A 244 -22.29 18.46 -14.18
CA PRO A 244 -23.15 19.42 -13.51
C PRO A 244 -24.10 20.06 -14.55
N GLU A 245 -25.39 20.18 -14.23
CA GLU A 245 -26.46 20.72 -15.12
C GLU A 245 -26.07 22.05 -15.80
N LYS A 246 -25.26 22.87 -15.13
CA LYS A 246 -24.77 24.17 -15.65
C LYS A 246 -23.95 24.08 -16.95
N GLU A 247 -23.41 22.91 -17.30
CA GLU A 247 -22.66 22.71 -18.54
C GLU A 247 -23.53 22.09 -19.65
N LYS A 248 -24.60 21.37 -19.28
CA LYS A 248 -25.62 20.85 -20.19
C LYS A 248 -26.43 21.98 -20.83
N ASP A 249 -26.87 22.96 -20.01
CA ASP A 249 -27.62 24.12 -20.49
C ASP A 249 -26.83 24.96 -21.51
N ARG A 250 -25.49 25.01 -21.38
CA ARG A 250 -24.60 25.77 -22.27
C ARG A 250 -24.27 25.06 -23.59
N GLU A 251 -24.37 23.73 -23.63
CA GLU A 251 -24.22 22.95 -24.87
C GLU A 251 -25.56 22.90 -25.62
N GLU A 252 -26.69 22.78 -24.91
CA GLU A 252 -28.03 22.84 -25.53
C GLU A 252 -28.33 24.23 -26.14
N GLU A 253 -27.94 25.34 -25.49
CA GLU A 253 -28.02 26.70 -26.10
C GLU A 253 -27.09 26.88 -27.31
N LYS A 254 -25.98 26.15 -27.37
CA LYS A 254 -25.02 26.21 -28.49
C LYS A 254 -25.43 25.33 -29.66
N GLU A 255 -26.18 24.26 -29.43
CA GLU A 255 -26.76 23.44 -30.49
C GLU A 255 -28.11 23.97 -30.99
N SER A 256 -28.78 24.85 -30.22
CA SER A 256 -30.02 25.51 -30.63
C SER A 256 -29.85 26.91 -31.25
N SER A 257 -28.62 27.40 -31.42
CA SER A 257 -28.28 28.71 -32.01
C SER A 257 -27.54 28.56 -33.34
#